data_AF-A0A7Z9G5K3-F1
#
_entry.id   AF-A0A7Z9G5K3-F1
#
_cell.length_a   1.000
_cell.length_b   1.000
_cell.length_c   1.000
_cell.angle_alpha   90.00
_cell.angle_beta   90.00
_cell.angle_gamma   90.00
#
_symmetry.space_group_name_H-M   'P 1'
#
loop_
_entity.id
_entity.type
_entity.pdbx_description
1 polymer ?
#
loop_
_entity_poly.entity_id
_entity_poly.type
_entity_poly.pdbx_seq_one_letter_code
_entity_poly.pdbx_strand_id
1 'polypeptide(L)'
;MADVDAFGQLVLKGGSICPLARTDIAEGSEEEIQTDANYVGSAQTAGTFITQTLTNHVVVAAGISAENDMSYCAVMSAGKIKLALPVSGLNGGAGLPAPLPYPKQLVSGDQVKALASAAATRTVALSVACSNGEYHIFTVTPSGSSASGHELVSILTGLGVGQTLQNRTITHAYCMGGNNAANFSSPVYFVNGSGTPIASVTPNDPAVDTGKFEPCFAQVALNTRALVSTDA
;
A
#
# COMPACT_ATOMS: atom_id res chain seq x y z
N MET A 1 5.58 15.68 -15.48
CA MET A 1 5.15 15.06 -14.22
C MET A 1 5.39 16.10 -13.16
N ALA A 2 4.41 16.36 -12.30
CA ALA A 2 4.56 17.32 -11.22
C ALA A 2 5.21 16.63 -10.02
N ASP A 3 5.85 17.43 -9.18
CA ASP A 3 6.29 16.99 -7.87
C ASP A 3 5.16 17.26 -6.88
N VAL A 4 4.92 16.33 -5.97
CA VAL A 4 3.87 16.45 -4.94
C VAL A 4 4.47 16.30 -3.55
N ASP A 5 3.86 17.01 -2.62
CA ASP A 5 4.12 16.84 -1.20
C ASP A 5 3.50 15.53 -0.69
N ALA A 6 4.27 14.81 0.13
CA ALA A 6 3.82 13.65 0.86
C ALA A 6 4.31 13.68 2.30
N PHE A 7 3.45 13.31 3.22
CA PHE A 7 3.75 13.33 4.64
C PHE A 7 3.02 12.21 5.35
N GLY A 8 3.45 11.94 6.58
CA GLY A 8 2.81 10.95 7.40
C GLY A 8 3.61 10.60 8.62
N GLN A 9 3.27 9.45 9.19
CA GLN A 9 3.90 9.01 10.43
C GLN A 9 3.87 7.50 10.57
N LEU A 10 4.92 6.97 11.18
CA LEU A 10 4.94 5.62 11.75
C LEU A 10 4.77 5.73 13.26
N VAL A 11 3.82 4.98 13.80
CA VAL A 11 3.59 4.88 15.24
C VAL A 11 4.20 3.59 15.73
N LEU A 12 5.11 3.70 16.69
CA LEU A 12 5.84 2.58 17.26
C LEU A 12 5.18 2.08 18.54
N LYS A 13 5.45 0.83 18.90
CA LYS A 13 4.97 0.23 20.14
C LYS A 13 5.49 1.05 21.33
N GLY A 14 4.58 1.52 22.17
CA GLY A 14 4.89 2.45 23.27
C GLY A 14 4.62 3.92 22.95
N GLY A 15 4.14 4.24 21.73
CA GLY A 15 3.62 5.57 21.38
C GLY A 15 4.65 6.54 20.81
N SER A 16 5.91 6.14 20.63
CA SER A 16 6.90 6.94 19.90
C SER A 16 6.50 7.10 18.44
N ILE A 17 6.90 8.22 17.84
CA ILE A 17 6.50 8.60 16.47
C ILE A 17 7.75 8.81 15.63
N CYS A 18 7.75 8.26 14.41
CA CYS A 18 8.70 8.61 13.36
C CYS A 18 7.97 9.52 12.36
N PRO A 19 8.25 10.84 12.34
CA PRO A 19 7.63 11.76 11.41
C PRO A 19 8.25 11.61 10.02
N LEU A 20 7.43 11.59 8.98
CA LEU A 20 7.86 11.44 7.59
C LEU A 20 7.32 12.61 6.77
N ALA A 21 8.19 13.20 5.95
CA ALA A 21 7.79 14.25 5.03
C ALA A 21 8.76 14.30 3.84
N ARG A 22 8.22 14.62 2.68
CA ARG A 22 8.96 14.91 1.46
C ARG A 22 8.12 15.80 0.56
N THR A 23 8.70 16.87 0.03
CA THR A 23 7.97 17.92 -0.72
C THR A 23 8.27 17.91 -2.22
N ASP A 24 8.84 16.81 -2.71
CA ASP A 24 9.38 16.71 -4.06
C ASP A 24 9.27 15.27 -4.61
N ILE A 25 8.19 14.56 -4.30
CA ILE A 25 7.96 13.22 -4.87
C ILE A 25 7.45 13.38 -6.29
N ALA A 26 8.19 12.86 -7.27
CA ALA A 26 7.70 12.80 -8.64
C ALA A 26 6.53 11.81 -8.74
N GLU A 27 5.38 12.30 -9.21
CA GLU A 27 4.21 11.47 -9.47
C GLU A 27 4.53 10.32 -10.45
N GLY A 28 3.91 9.15 -10.26
CA GLY A 28 4.05 8.01 -11.16
C GLY A 28 5.37 7.24 -11.02
N SER A 29 6.25 7.65 -10.10
CA SER A 29 7.44 6.90 -9.70
C SER A 29 7.42 6.56 -8.21
N GLU A 30 7.93 5.38 -7.88
CA GLU A 30 8.11 4.97 -6.49
C GLU A 30 9.37 5.62 -5.90
N GLU A 31 9.20 6.43 -4.86
CA GLU A 31 10.30 7.15 -4.22
C GLU A 31 10.31 6.97 -2.70
N GLU A 32 11.47 7.20 -2.07
CA GLU A 32 11.60 7.16 -0.61
C GLU A 32 11.03 8.43 0.03
N ILE A 33 10.22 8.27 1.08
CA ILE A 33 9.83 9.33 2.01
C ILE A 33 10.75 9.23 3.23
N GLN A 34 11.56 10.26 3.44
CA GLN A 34 12.50 10.32 4.56
C GLN A 34 11.85 10.95 5.79
N THR A 35 12.57 10.94 6.91
CA THR A 35 12.13 11.63 8.12
C THR A 35 12.04 13.14 7.91
N ASP A 36 11.03 13.77 8.51
CA ASP A 36 10.85 15.21 8.41
C ASP A 36 11.99 15.98 9.09
N ALA A 37 12.85 16.59 8.27
CA ALA A 37 14.02 17.34 8.70
C ALA A 37 13.68 18.50 9.65
N ASN A 38 12.46 19.04 9.59
CA ASN A 38 12.04 20.12 10.49
C ASN A 38 11.92 19.66 11.95
N TYR A 39 11.66 18.36 12.18
CA TYR A 39 11.52 17.79 13.52
C TYR A 39 12.74 16.97 13.95
N VAL A 40 13.46 16.35 13.01
CA VAL A 40 14.61 15.49 13.33
C VAL A 40 15.97 16.14 13.05
N GLY A 41 15.99 17.37 12.55
CA GLY A 41 17.19 18.17 12.28
C GLY A 41 17.90 17.85 10.96
N SER A 42 17.78 16.61 10.46
CA SER A 42 18.25 16.21 9.13
C SER A 42 17.45 15.01 8.62
N ALA A 43 17.08 15.01 7.34
CA ALA A 43 16.36 13.90 6.73
C ALA A 43 17.22 12.63 6.72
N GLN A 44 16.63 11.52 7.16
CA GLN A 44 17.25 10.21 7.20
C GLN A 44 16.24 9.16 6.76
N THR A 45 16.74 8.00 6.32
CA THR A 45 15.91 6.81 6.13
C THR A 45 15.22 6.42 7.45
N ALA A 46 13.93 6.11 7.38
CA ALA A 46 13.09 5.83 8.55
C ALA A 46 13.68 4.75 9.48
N GLY A 47 14.19 3.66 8.92
CA GLY A 47 14.83 2.59 9.69
C GLY A 47 16.08 3.05 10.46
N THR A 48 16.87 3.94 9.87
CA THR A 48 18.07 4.51 10.50
C THR A 48 17.69 5.39 11.69
N PHE A 49 16.77 6.34 11.49
CA PHE A 49 16.29 7.21 12.57
C PHE A 49 15.68 6.41 13.73
N ILE A 50 14.78 5.48 13.42
CA ILE A 50 14.10 4.67 14.46
C ILE A 50 15.12 3.88 15.28
N THR A 51 16.09 3.24 14.63
CA THR A 51 17.06 2.40 15.34
C THR A 51 18.09 3.19 16.15
N GLN A 52 18.39 4.42 15.75
CA GLN A 52 19.36 5.29 16.44
C GLN A 52 18.73 6.12 17.56
N THR A 53 17.48 6.54 17.40
CA THR A 53 16.86 7.55 18.27
C THR A 53 15.79 6.98 19.17
N LEU A 54 15.03 5.96 18.72
CA LEU A 54 13.87 5.47 19.45
C LEU A 54 14.17 4.16 20.20
N THR A 55 13.50 3.95 21.33
CA THR A 55 13.72 2.78 22.19
C THR A 55 13.04 1.52 21.68
N ASN A 56 11.85 1.66 21.10
CA ASN A 56 11.10 0.56 20.50
C ASN A 56 11.06 0.73 19.00
N HIS A 57 11.37 -0.33 18.26
CA HIS A 57 11.50 -0.28 16.80
C HIS A 57 10.33 -0.97 16.09
N VAL A 58 9.33 -1.46 16.84
CA VAL A 58 8.17 -2.16 16.29
C VAL A 58 7.10 -1.16 15.86
N VAL A 59 6.83 -1.08 14.56
CA VAL A 59 5.75 -0.23 14.00
C VAL A 59 4.42 -0.95 14.16
N VAL A 60 3.46 -0.30 14.81
CA VAL A 60 2.13 -0.84 15.14
C VAL A 60 0.99 -0.17 14.37
N ALA A 61 1.19 1.07 13.93
CA ALA A 61 0.25 1.81 13.11
C ALA A 61 1.02 2.76 12.18
N ALA A 62 0.41 3.13 11.06
CA ALA A 62 0.99 4.10 10.13
C ALA A 62 -0.12 4.83 9.38
N GLY A 63 0.25 5.97 8.81
CA GLY A 63 -0.61 6.70 7.88
C GLY A 63 0.23 7.64 7.04
N ILE A 64 0.16 7.46 5.72
CA ILE A 64 0.92 8.24 4.74
C ILE A 64 -0.08 8.86 3.77
N SER A 65 0.09 10.14 3.46
CA SER A 65 -0.72 10.86 2.48
C SER A 65 0.18 11.60 1.49
N ALA A 66 -0.35 11.86 0.30
CA ALA A 66 0.20 12.83 -0.65
C ALA A 66 -0.88 13.81 -1.11
N GLU A 67 -0.47 14.89 -1.78
CA GLU A 67 -1.40 15.85 -2.38
C GLU A 67 -2.24 15.21 -3.49
N ASN A 68 -1.66 14.22 -4.16
CA ASN A 68 -2.35 13.35 -5.09
C ASN A 68 -2.73 12.02 -4.43
N ASP A 69 -3.35 11.12 -5.21
CA ASP A 69 -3.60 9.77 -4.75
C ASP A 69 -2.29 9.05 -4.38
N MET A 70 -2.17 8.68 -3.10
CA MET A 70 -1.15 7.75 -2.67
C MET A 70 -1.63 6.32 -2.93
N SER A 71 -1.23 5.75 -4.06
CA SER A 71 -1.71 4.42 -4.45
C SER A 71 -1.19 3.33 -3.49
N TYR A 72 0.08 3.39 -3.10
CA TYR A 72 0.60 2.53 -2.04
C TYR A 72 1.80 3.13 -1.33
N CYS A 73 2.06 2.62 -0.13
CA CYS A 73 3.29 2.88 0.60
C CYS A 73 3.77 1.60 1.28
N ALA A 74 5.07 1.36 1.26
CA ALA A 74 5.70 0.16 1.80
C ALA A 74 6.95 0.50 2.58
N VAL A 75 7.22 -0.27 3.63
CA VAL A 75 8.57 -0.36 4.19
C VAL A 75 9.32 -1.42 3.41
N MET A 76 10.34 -1.01 2.69
CA MET A 76 11.24 -1.86 1.92
C MET A 76 12.47 -2.23 2.76
N SER A 77 12.74 -3.53 2.84
CA SER A 77 13.86 -4.09 3.59
C SER A 77 14.56 -5.13 2.73
N ALA A 78 15.81 -4.86 2.37
CA ALA A 78 16.63 -5.74 1.51
C ALA A 78 15.89 -6.22 0.23
N GLY A 79 15.20 -5.30 -0.46
CA GLY A 79 14.46 -5.60 -1.69
C GLY A 79 13.13 -6.33 -1.51
N LYS A 80 12.63 -6.46 -0.28
CA LYS A 80 11.32 -7.07 0.03
C LYS A 80 10.40 -6.08 0.72
N ILE A 81 9.10 -6.25 0.51
CA ILE A 81 8.07 -5.54 1.28
C ILE A 81 8.04 -6.13 2.69
N LYS A 82 8.49 -5.35 3.65
CA LYS A 82 8.46 -5.70 5.07
C LYS A 82 7.08 -5.40 5.65
N LEU A 83 6.56 -4.21 5.38
CA LEU A 83 5.23 -3.73 5.75
C LEU A 83 4.60 -3.05 4.52
N ALA A 84 3.31 -3.27 4.28
CA ALA A 84 2.50 -2.35 3.49
C ALA A 84 1.77 -1.42 4.47
N LEU A 85 1.82 -0.12 4.22
CA LEU A 85 1.37 0.91 5.16
C LEU A 85 0.02 1.49 4.72
N PRO A 86 -0.91 1.78 5.65
CA PRO A 86 -2.14 2.51 5.32
C PRO A 86 -1.84 3.86 4.66
N VAL A 87 -2.64 4.18 3.64
CA VAL A 87 -2.43 5.35 2.77
C VAL A 87 -3.72 6.13 2.53
N SER A 88 -3.59 7.40 2.18
CA SER A 88 -4.69 8.23 1.70
C SER A 88 -4.18 9.22 0.65
N GLY A 89 -5.09 9.82 -0.11
CA GLY A 89 -4.78 10.85 -1.10
C GLY A 89 -5.27 12.23 -0.68
N LEU A 90 -5.01 13.22 -1.52
CA LEU A 90 -5.54 14.59 -1.42
C LEU A 90 -5.23 15.29 -0.08
N ASN A 91 -4.05 15.04 0.48
CA ASN A 91 -3.63 15.52 1.80
C ASN A 91 -4.64 15.21 2.92
N GLY A 92 -5.47 14.18 2.71
CA GLY A 92 -6.51 13.72 3.62
C GLY A 92 -6.11 12.41 4.30
N GLY A 93 -6.95 11.93 5.22
CA GLY A 93 -6.64 10.70 5.94
C GLY A 93 -7.62 10.39 7.05
N ALA A 94 -8.90 10.22 6.72
CA ALA A 94 -9.90 9.86 7.70
C ALA A 94 -9.52 8.52 8.37
N GLY A 95 -9.25 8.56 9.68
CA GLY A 95 -8.87 7.39 10.46
C GLY A 95 -7.38 6.98 10.37
N LEU A 96 -6.50 7.82 9.81
CA LEU A 96 -5.05 7.65 9.92
C LEU A 96 -4.51 8.34 11.20
N PRO A 97 -3.46 7.79 11.84
CA PRO A 97 -2.77 6.54 11.51
C PRO A 97 -3.61 5.31 11.88
N ALA A 98 -3.60 4.29 11.02
CA ALA A 98 -4.39 3.07 11.21
C ALA A 98 -3.50 1.89 11.66
N PRO A 99 -4.05 0.95 12.47
CA PRO A 99 -3.29 -0.19 12.98
C PRO A 99 -2.87 -1.15 11.86
N LEU A 100 -1.68 -1.74 12.01
CA LEU A 100 -1.16 -2.78 11.14
C LEU A 100 -1.61 -4.16 11.65
N PRO A 101 -2.10 -5.07 10.78
CA PRO A 101 -2.50 -6.43 11.19
C PRO A 101 -1.37 -7.21 11.87
N TYR A 102 -0.15 -7.07 11.35
CA TYR A 102 1.06 -7.71 11.85
C TYR A 102 2.17 -6.68 12.03
N PRO A 103 2.32 -6.10 13.22
CA PRO A 103 3.41 -5.18 13.54
C PRO A 103 4.78 -5.79 13.29
N LYS A 104 5.75 -4.98 12.81
CA LYS A 104 7.13 -5.45 12.59
C LYS A 104 8.17 -4.47 13.12
N GLN A 105 9.26 -5.05 13.61
CA GLN A 105 10.46 -4.31 13.99
C GLN A 105 11.20 -3.79 12.77
N LEU A 106 11.47 -2.49 12.71
CA LEU A 106 12.37 -1.92 11.70
C LEU A 106 13.83 -2.11 12.09
N VAL A 107 14.68 -2.14 11.07
CA VAL A 107 16.13 -2.19 11.19
C VAL A 107 16.75 -1.04 10.38
N SER A 108 18.01 -0.72 10.67
CA SER A 108 18.75 0.28 9.89
C SER A 108 18.79 -0.13 8.41
N GLY A 109 18.55 0.83 7.52
CA GLY A 109 18.41 0.59 6.08
C GLY A 109 16.99 0.27 5.60
N ASP A 110 16.00 0.13 6.50
CA ASP A 110 14.59 0.02 6.08
C ASP A 110 14.07 1.36 5.55
N GLN A 111 13.64 1.38 4.28
CA GLN A 111 13.18 2.58 3.56
C GLN A 111 11.66 2.61 3.48
N VAL A 112 11.05 3.77 3.72
CA VAL A 112 9.62 3.97 3.44
C VAL A 112 9.50 4.45 2.01
N LYS A 113 9.00 3.60 1.11
CA LYS A 113 8.83 3.92 -0.30
C LYS A 113 7.36 4.06 -0.64
N ALA A 114 7.01 5.04 -1.45
CA ALA A 114 5.64 5.38 -1.76
C ALA A 114 5.48 5.71 -3.25
N LEU A 115 4.30 5.40 -3.78
CA LEU A 115 3.91 5.78 -5.14
C LEU A 115 2.72 6.72 -5.04
N ALA A 116 2.98 8.01 -5.26
CA ALA A 116 1.92 8.97 -5.56
C ALA A 116 1.58 8.85 -7.05
N SER A 117 0.34 8.51 -7.39
CA SER A 117 -0.08 8.40 -8.79
C SER A 117 -0.25 9.77 -9.43
N ALA A 118 0.11 9.87 -10.71
CA ALA A 118 -0.22 11.04 -11.51
C ALA A 118 -1.74 11.13 -11.67
N ALA A 119 -2.29 12.35 -11.68
CA ALA A 119 -3.74 12.56 -11.78
C ALA A 119 -4.37 11.92 -13.04
N ALA A 120 -3.61 11.80 -14.13
CA ALA A 120 -4.08 11.16 -15.36
C ALA A 120 -4.06 9.62 -15.30
N THR A 121 -3.40 9.03 -14.30
CA THR A 121 -3.21 7.58 -14.21
C THR A 121 -4.30 6.96 -13.33
N ARG A 122 -4.76 5.78 -13.75
CA ARG A 122 -5.81 5.00 -13.08
C ARG A 122 -5.21 3.82 -12.32
N THR A 123 -4.09 4.04 -11.64
CA THR A 123 -3.41 2.96 -10.91
C THR A 123 -4.32 2.47 -9.80
N VAL A 124 -4.58 1.16 -9.81
CA VAL A 124 -5.25 0.46 -8.73
C VAL A 124 -4.20 -0.33 -7.98
N ALA A 125 -4.16 -0.19 -6.66
CA ALA A 125 -3.16 -0.80 -5.81
C ALA A 125 -3.80 -1.57 -4.65
N LEU A 126 -3.58 -2.87 -4.61
CA LEU A 126 -4.06 -3.79 -3.59
C LEU A 126 -2.92 -4.14 -2.63
N SER A 127 -3.09 -3.79 -1.37
CA SER A 127 -2.19 -4.18 -0.29
C SER A 127 -2.80 -5.33 0.50
N VAL A 128 -2.04 -6.40 0.72
CA VAL A 128 -2.50 -7.60 1.44
C VAL A 128 -1.56 -7.99 2.57
N ALA A 129 -2.13 -8.55 3.63
CA ALA A 129 -1.42 -9.13 4.76
C ALA A 129 -1.82 -10.59 4.95
N CYS A 130 -0.83 -11.47 4.97
CA CYS A 130 -1.01 -12.92 5.04
C CYS A 130 -0.94 -13.44 6.47
N SER A 131 -1.51 -14.62 6.73
CA SER A 131 -1.53 -15.27 8.05
C SER A 131 -0.16 -15.55 8.66
N ASN A 132 0.90 -15.58 7.85
CA ASN A 132 2.29 -15.70 8.29
C ASN A 132 2.95 -14.35 8.64
N GLY A 133 2.20 -13.26 8.63
CA GLY A 133 2.68 -11.90 8.91
C GLY A 133 3.42 -11.23 7.76
N GLU A 134 3.42 -11.80 6.55
CA GLU A 134 4.00 -11.15 5.37
C GLU A 134 3.02 -10.19 4.68
N TYR A 135 3.58 -9.13 4.10
CA TYR A 135 2.83 -8.11 3.36
C TYR A 135 3.24 -8.12 1.89
N HIS A 136 2.28 -7.87 1.01
CA HIS A 136 2.50 -7.82 -0.43
C HIS A 136 1.62 -6.74 -1.04
N ILE A 137 2.07 -6.16 -2.15
CA ILE A 137 1.36 -5.11 -2.87
C ILE A 137 1.30 -5.51 -4.33
N PHE A 138 0.09 -5.43 -4.89
CA PHE A 138 -0.21 -5.73 -6.28
C PHE A 138 -0.81 -4.51 -6.94
N THR A 139 -0.45 -4.24 -8.19
CA THR A 139 -0.97 -3.08 -8.92
C THR A 139 -1.46 -3.48 -10.30
N VAL A 140 -2.33 -2.66 -10.85
CA VAL A 140 -2.71 -2.67 -12.26
C VAL A 140 -3.08 -1.27 -12.68
N THR A 141 -2.84 -0.92 -13.94
CA THR A 141 -3.39 0.28 -14.57
C THR A 141 -4.39 -0.16 -15.62
N PRO A 142 -5.69 -0.22 -15.29
CA PRO A 142 -6.73 -0.62 -16.22
C PRO A 142 -6.70 0.21 -17.51
N SER A 143 -6.87 -0.46 -18.65
CA SER A 143 -7.01 0.17 -19.96
C SER A 143 -8.17 -0.46 -20.71
N GLY A 144 -9.25 0.30 -20.91
CA GLY A 144 -10.45 -0.17 -21.58
C GLY A 144 -11.26 -1.20 -20.76
N SER A 145 -12.42 -1.54 -21.30
CA SER A 145 -13.31 -2.55 -20.72
C SER A 145 -12.71 -3.94 -20.90
N SER A 146 -12.61 -4.73 -19.83
CA SER A 146 -12.16 -6.12 -19.89
C SER A 146 -13.24 -7.07 -19.38
N ALA A 147 -13.76 -7.92 -20.26
CA ALA A 147 -14.72 -8.97 -19.89
C ALA A 147 -14.14 -10.00 -18.91
N SER A 148 -12.80 -10.13 -18.86
CA SER A 148 -12.08 -11.05 -17.98
C SER A 148 -11.47 -10.35 -16.75
N GLY A 149 -11.77 -9.06 -16.53
CA GLY A 149 -11.14 -8.22 -15.52
C GLY A 149 -9.69 -7.84 -15.84
N HIS A 150 -9.17 -6.86 -15.11
CA HIS A 150 -7.78 -6.43 -15.11
C HIS A 150 -7.06 -7.11 -13.95
N GLU A 151 -5.99 -7.85 -14.26
CA GLU A 151 -5.25 -8.63 -13.26
C GLU A 151 -4.21 -7.80 -12.52
N LEU A 152 -4.25 -7.85 -11.19
CA LEU A 152 -3.27 -7.20 -10.34
C LEU A 152 -2.01 -8.05 -10.20
N VAL A 153 -0.85 -7.42 -10.38
CA VAL A 153 0.47 -8.08 -10.35
C VAL A 153 1.39 -7.45 -9.31
N SER A 154 2.28 -8.26 -8.74
CA SER A 154 3.21 -7.87 -7.69
C SER A 154 4.14 -6.74 -8.14
N ILE A 155 4.28 -5.69 -7.33
CA ILE A 155 5.20 -4.57 -7.61
C ILE A 155 6.68 -4.99 -7.61
N LEU A 156 7.01 -6.17 -7.05
CA LEU A 156 8.38 -6.66 -6.99
C LEU A 156 8.73 -7.60 -8.14
N THR A 157 7.75 -8.39 -8.62
CA THR A 157 8.02 -9.51 -9.54
C THR A 157 7.20 -9.49 -10.82
N GLY A 158 6.15 -8.66 -10.91
CA GLY A 158 5.22 -8.67 -12.04
C GLY A 158 4.36 -9.95 -12.14
N LEU A 159 4.41 -10.82 -11.13
CA LEU A 159 3.63 -12.06 -11.09
C LEU A 159 2.27 -11.83 -10.42
N GLY A 160 1.27 -12.63 -10.80
CA GLY A 160 -0.06 -12.57 -10.20
C GLY A 160 -0.10 -13.15 -8.77
N VAL A 161 -1.21 -12.87 -8.07
CA VAL A 161 -1.42 -13.27 -6.66
C VAL A 161 -1.19 -14.77 -6.42
N GLY A 162 -1.70 -15.64 -7.29
CA GLY A 162 -1.56 -17.10 -7.14
C GLY A 162 -0.12 -17.60 -7.18
N GLN A 163 0.74 -16.97 -7.98
CA GLN A 163 2.16 -17.30 -8.08
C GLN A 163 2.96 -16.70 -6.92
N THR A 164 2.64 -15.48 -6.50
CA THR A 164 3.35 -14.80 -5.41
C THR A 164 3.01 -15.37 -4.03
N LEU A 165 1.75 -15.78 -3.82
CA LEU A 165 1.21 -16.15 -2.50
C LEU A 165 0.72 -17.59 -2.43
N GLN A 166 1.23 -18.48 -3.28
CA GLN A 166 0.84 -19.89 -3.30
C GLN A 166 0.88 -20.51 -1.90
N ASN A 167 -0.21 -21.20 -1.52
CA ASN A 167 -0.38 -21.87 -0.23
C ASN A 167 -0.41 -20.93 0.98
N ARG A 168 -0.65 -19.64 0.77
CA ARG A 168 -0.84 -18.66 1.84
C ARG A 168 -2.32 -18.30 1.95
N THR A 169 -2.68 -17.79 3.12
CA THR A 169 -4.01 -17.21 3.35
C THR A 169 -3.84 -15.71 3.53
N ILE A 170 -4.47 -14.92 2.67
CA ILE A 170 -4.67 -13.50 2.90
C ILE A 170 -5.68 -13.39 4.04
N THR A 171 -5.38 -12.56 5.02
CA THR A 171 -6.21 -12.34 6.23
C THR A 171 -6.74 -10.92 6.32
N HIS A 172 -6.00 -9.97 5.77
CA HIS A 172 -6.39 -8.57 5.70
C HIS A 172 -5.97 -8.00 4.36
N ALA A 173 -6.74 -7.06 3.86
CA ALA A 173 -6.41 -6.34 2.65
C ALA A 173 -7.07 -4.96 2.65
N TYR A 174 -6.55 -4.08 1.81
CA TYR A 174 -7.23 -2.86 1.38
C TYR A 174 -6.78 -2.55 -0.05
N CYS A 175 -7.55 -1.72 -0.76
CA CYS A 175 -7.24 -1.38 -2.13
C CYS A 175 -7.43 0.12 -2.34
N MET A 176 -6.44 0.80 -2.91
CA MET A 176 -6.58 2.17 -3.39
C MET A 176 -7.04 2.13 -4.84
N GLY A 177 -8.14 2.82 -5.13
CA GLY A 177 -8.71 2.87 -6.46
C GLY A 177 -8.07 3.91 -7.39
N GLY A 178 -7.28 4.83 -6.83
CA GLY A 178 -6.74 5.98 -7.54
C GLY A 178 -7.80 6.83 -8.21
N ASN A 179 -7.42 7.55 -9.27
CA ASN A 179 -8.36 8.36 -10.07
C ASN A 179 -9.31 7.50 -10.95
N ASN A 180 -9.51 6.24 -10.57
CA ASN A 180 -10.42 5.33 -11.21
C ASN A 180 -11.71 5.09 -10.41
N ALA A 181 -11.86 5.74 -9.24
CA ALA A 181 -12.99 5.55 -8.32
C ALA A 181 -14.36 5.58 -9.02
N ALA A 182 -14.55 6.51 -9.96
CA ALA A 182 -15.80 6.66 -10.70
C ALA A 182 -16.04 5.61 -11.81
N ASN A 183 -15.03 4.85 -12.22
CA ASN A 183 -15.10 3.92 -13.35
C ASN A 183 -15.09 2.44 -12.90
N PHE A 184 -15.13 2.16 -11.59
CA PHE A 184 -15.18 0.78 -11.12
C PHE A 184 -16.56 0.18 -11.40
N SER A 185 -16.56 -0.93 -12.14
CA SER A 185 -17.75 -1.76 -12.34
C SER A 185 -17.76 -2.99 -11.43
N SER A 186 -16.69 -3.22 -10.66
CA SER A 186 -16.61 -4.25 -9.64
C SER A 186 -15.63 -3.90 -8.51
N PRO A 187 -15.78 -4.53 -7.31
CA PRO A 187 -14.69 -4.67 -6.36
C PRO A 187 -13.50 -5.44 -6.96
N VAL A 188 -12.39 -5.50 -6.22
CA VAL A 188 -11.35 -6.48 -6.49
C VAL A 188 -11.84 -7.84 -6.02
N TYR A 189 -11.97 -8.80 -6.94
CA TYR A 189 -12.28 -10.18 -6.62
C TYR A 189 -11.02 -11.03 -6.61
N PHE A 190 -10.82 -11.79 -5.55
CA PHE A 190 -9.95 -12.95 -5.59
C PHE A 190 -10.76 -14.11 -6.18
N VAL A 191 -10.35 -14.61 -7.33
CA VAL A 191 -11.04 -15.73 -8.02
C VAL A 191 -10.18 -16.98 -7.99
N ASN A 192 -10.80 -18.13 -7.79
CA ASN A 192 -10.13 -19.42 -7.88
C ASN A 192 -9.88 -19.85 -9.35
N GLY A 193 -9.28 -21.02 -9.55
CA GLY A 193 -9.02 -21.57 -10.89
C GLY A 193 -10.23 -21.81 -11.78
N SER A 194 -11.44 -21.86 -11.21
CA SER A 194 -12.70 -21.99 -11.95
C SER A 194 -13.33 -20.62 -12.24
N GLY A 195 -12.70 -19.52 -11.85
CA GLY A 195 -13.22 -18.16 -12.00
C GLY A 195 -14.25 -17.76 -10.95
N THR A 196 -14.46 -18.56 -9.90
CA THR A 196 -15.41 -18.23 -8.83
C THR A 196 -14.76 -17.29 -7.81
N PRO A 197 -15.40 -16.17 -7.43
CA PRO A 197 -14.92 -15.33 -6.34
C PRO A 197 -14.86 -16.09 -5.01
N ILE A 198 -13.72 -16.02 -4.34
CA ILE A 198 -13.47 -16.62 -3.02
C ILE A 198 -13.26 -15.57 -1.91
N ALA A 199 -12.99 -14.33 -2.29
CA ALA A 199 -12.91 -13.17 -1.41
C ALA A 199 -13.02 -11.88 -2.24
N SER A 200 -13.23 -10.75 -1.59
CA SER A 200 -13.33 -9.45 -2.26
C SER A 200 -12.80 -8.32 -1.39
N VAL A 201 -12.32 -7.26 -2.04
CA VAL A 201 -11.95 -5.98 -1.41
C VAL A 201 -12.50 -4.85 -2.26
N THR A 202 -13.25 -3.94 -1.64
CA THR A 202 -13.76 -2.75 -2.33
C THR A 202 -12.65 -1.70 -2.39
N PRO A 203 -12.28 -1.19 -3.57
CA PRO A 203 -11.33 -0.08 -3.68
C PRO A 203 -11.86 1.17 -2.97
N ASN A 204 -10.99 1.83 -2.21
CA ASN A 204 -11.22 3.13 -1.63
C ASN A 204 -11.11 4.23 -2.69
N ASP A 205 -11.95 5.25 -2.57
CA ASP A 205 -11.82 6.50 -3.31
C ASP A 205 -10.89 7.43 -2.53
N PRO A 206 -9.71 7.80 -3.06
CA PRO A 206 -8.77 8.67 -2.36
C PRO A 206 -9.31 10.07 -2.05
N ALA A 207 -10.42 10.49 -2.68
CA ALA A 207 -11.02 11.80 -2.42
C ALA A 207 -11.88 11.84 -1.14
N VAL A 208 -12.35 10.69 -0.66
CA VAL A 208 -13.27 10.62 0.47
C VAL A 208 -12.86 9.60 1.55
N ASP A 209 -12.04 8.61 1.18
CA ASP A 209 -11.68 7.49 2.04
C ASP A 209 -10.16 7.27 2.13
N THR A 210 -9.80 6.33 3.00
CA THR A 210 -8.42 5.94 3.31
C THR A 210 -8.26 4.44 3.11
N GLY A 211 -7.16 4.01 2.48
CA GLY A 211 -6.74 2.62 2.44
C GLY A 211 -6.22 2.15 3.80
N LYS A 212 -7.07 1.46 4.56
CA LYS A 212 -6.75 0.83 5.84
C LYS A 212 -7.10 -0.64 5.80
N PHE A 213 -6.30 -1.49 6.46
CA PHE A 213 -6.52 -2.93 6.45
C PHE A 213 -7.87 -3.33 7.04
N GLU A 214 -8.64 -4.08 6.26
CA GLU A 214 -9.88 -4.71 6.68
C GLU A 214 -9.74 -6.24 6.61
N PRO A 215 -10.50 -7.00 7.43
CA PRO A 215 -10.49 -8.46 7.35
C PRO A 215 -10.90 -8.95 5.96
N CYS A 216 -10.05 -9.77 5.34
CA CYS A 216 -10.29 -10.38 4.04
C CYS A 216 -9.65 -11.77 4.05
N PHE A 217 -10.46 -12.82 3.99
CA PHE A 217 -10.00 -14.20 4.09
C PHE A 217 -9.99 -14.86 2.71
N ALA A 218 -8.82 -14.92 2.07
CA ALA A 218 -8.64 -15.57 0.77
C ALA A 218 -7.58 -16.67 0.86
N GLN A 219 -7.97 -17.91 0.61
CA GLN A 219 -7.02 -19.02 0.49
C GLN A 219 -6.43 -19.03 -0.93
N VAL A 220 -5.12 -18.83 -1.04
CA VAL A 220 -4.46 -18.66 -2.33
C VAL A 220 -3.90 -19.99 -2.84
N ALA A 221 -4.53 -20.52 -3.88
CA ALA A 221 -3.97 -21.58 -4.73
C ALA A 221 -3.18 -20.97 -5.90
N LEU A 222 -2.38 -21.79 -6.60
CA LEU A 222 -1.51 -21.34 -7.71
C LEU A 222 -2.25 -20.57 -8.81
N ASN A 223 -3.47 -20.99 -9.11
CA ASN A 223 -4.34 -20.43 -10.14
C ASN A 223 -5.29 -19.34 -9.62
N THR A 224 -5.05 -18.84 -8.40
CA THR A 224 -5.82 -17.72 -7.83
C THR A 224 -5.41 -16.43 -8.51
N ARG A 225 -6.38 -15.61 -8.90
CA ARG A 225 -6.13 -14.31 -9.53
C ARG A 225 -6.85 -13.22 -8.74
N ALA A 226 -6.27 -12.03 -8.69
CA ALA A 226 -6.95 -10.83 -8.20
C ALA A 226 -7.34 -9.98 -9.40
N LEU A 227 -8.63 -9.73 -9.58
CA LEU A 227 -9.19 -9.08 -10.76
C LEU A 227 -10.04 -7.89 -10.35
N VAL A 228 -9.95 -6.81 -11.10
CA VAL A 228 -10.83 -5.65 -10.98
C VAL A 228 -11.42 -5.29 -12.35
N SER A 229 -12.69 -4.90 -12.40
CA SER A 229 -13.36 -4.51 -13.64
C SER A 229 -13.64 -3.02 -13.65
N THR A 230 -13.51 -2.43 -14.83
CA THR A 230 -13.78 -1.02 -15.09
C THR A 230 -14.69 -0.88 -16.29
N ASP A 231 -15.50 0.17 -16.32
CA ASP A 231 -16.40 0.51 -17.44
C ASP A 231 -15.76 1.44 -18.48
N ALA A 232 -14.60 2.02 -18.14
CA ALA A 232 -13.83 2.90 -19.00
C ALA A 232 -13.11 2.19 -20.15
#